data_AF-A0A822A207-F1
#
_entry.id   AF-A0A822A207-F1
#
_cell.length_a   1.000
_cell.length_b   1.000
_cell.length_c   1.000
_cell.angle_alpha   90.00
_cell.angle_beta   90.00
_cell.angle_gamma   90.00
#
_symmetry.space_group_name_H-M   'P 1'
#
loop_
_entity.id
_entity.type
_entity.pdbx_description
1 polymer ?
#
loop_
_entity_poly.entity_id
_entity_poly.type
_entity_poly.pdbx_seq_one_letter_code
_entity_poly.pdbx_strand_id
1 'polypeptide(L)'
;LFEDALESLDDDDDDDDDDDNHQKSHLNKPSLSKVHDESTIDLVQSLVECQKISQLIFENRLNEALRKTKAQENRSLYHSLLHSSISFMQAGMTFNQDDIEATIQALRHTTNMSKKYEPYRPWITFSLTSKPVMTE
;
A
#
# COMPACT_ATOMS: atom_id res chain seq x y z
N LEU A 1 -4.60 -35.07 10.01
CA LEU A 1 -4.51 -35.37 8.56
C LEU A 1 -4.44 -34.01 7.86
N PHE A 2 -3.30 -33.39 7.59
CA PHE A 2 -2.08 -33.87 6.95
C PHE A 2 -0.88 -33.06 7.46
N GLU A 3 -0.18 -33.56 8.47
CA GLU A 3 0.88 -32.83 9.16
C GLU A 3 2.09 -33.75 9.38
N ASP A 4 2.38 -34.61 8.39
CA ASP A 4 3.24 -35.78 8.63
C ASP A 4 4.01 -36.25 7.38
N ALA A 5 4.39 -35.35 6.47
CA ALA A 5 5.08 -35.79 5.25
C ALA A 5 5.96 -34.72 4.59
N LEU A 6 6.97 -34.19 5.29
CA LEU A 6 8.20 -33.66 4.66
C LEU A 6 9.30 -33.36 5.69
N GLU A 7 9.51 -34.30 6.60
CA GLU A 7 10.80 -34.48 7.28
C GLU A 7 11.66 -35.37 6.37
N SER A 8 12.69 -34.78 5.76
CA SER A 8 13.97 -35.39 5.37
C SER A 8 14.54 -34.64 4.17
N LEU A 9 15.62 -33.90 4.39
CA LEU A 9 16.82 -33.90 3.57
C LEU A 9 17.85 -33.09 4.36
N ASP A 10 18.56 -33.83 5.22
CA ASP A 10 19.91 -33.50 5.61
C ASP A 10 20.75 -33.53 4.33
N ASP A 11 21.42 -32.43 4.02
CA ASP A 11 22.61 -32.42 3.18
C ASP A 11 23.60 -31.46 3.85
N ASP A 12 24.60 -32.06 4.47
CA ASP A 12 25.85 -31.45 4.91
C ASP A 12 26.57 -30.85 3.70
N ASP A 13 27.08 -29.63 3.83
CA ASP A 13 28.32 -29.22 3.17
C ASP A 13 28.93 -28.08 4.00
N ASP A 14 29.94 -28.48 4.79
CA ASP A 14 30.99 -27.62 5.33
C ASP A 14 31.72 -26.91 4.17
N ASP A 15 31.96 -25.61 4.30
CA ASP A 15 33.17 -24.98 3.78
C ASP A 15 33.43 -23.70 4.57
N ASP A 16 34.36 -23.82 5.53
CA ASP A 16 35.13 -22.74 6.12
C ASP A 16 35.93 -22.01 5.02
N ASP A 17 35.93 -20.68 5.03
CA ASP A 17 37.14 -19.93 4.66
C ASP A 17 37.09 -18.51 5.25
N ASP A 18 38.06 -18.27 6.13
CA ASP A 18 38.47 -16.98 6.69
C ASP A 18 38.88 -15.99 5.58
N ASP A 19 38.47 -14.72 5.68
CA ASP A 19 39.42 -13.62 5.44
C ASP A 19 39.01 -12.33 6.15
N ASP A 20 39.95 -11.84 6.96
CA ASP A 20 39.85 -10.74 7.89
C ASP A 20 40.63 -9.57 7.25
N ASN A 21 39.95 -8.50 6.81
CA ASN A 21 40.67 -7.28 6.41
C ASN A 21 39.94 -5.99 6.79
N HIS A 22 40.54 -5.30 7.74
CA HIS A 22 40.25 -3.94 8.16
C HIS A 22 40.34 -2.92 7.01
N GLN A 23 39.37 -2.00 6.93
CA GLN A 23 39.70 -0.59 6.69
C GLN A 23 38.62 0.35 7.25
N LYS A 24 38.99 1.06 8.33
CA LYS A 24 38.28 2.23 8.85
C LYS A 24 38.23 3.31 7.77
N SER A 25 37.05 3.85 7.44
CA SER A 25 36.96 5.27 7.06
C SER A 25 35.54 5.84 7.14
N HIS A 26 35.48 6.98 7.79
CA HIS A 26 34.53 8.07 7.61
C HIS A 26 33.05 7.88 7.96
N LEU A 27 32.76 8.33 9.19
CA LEU A 27 31.52 8.95 9.60
C LEU A 27 31.07 10.02 8.59
N ASN A 28 30.22 9.65 7.63
CA ASN A 28 29.44 10.61 6.87
C ASN A 28 27.98 10.47 7.31
N LYS A 29 27.54 11.40 8.15
CA LYS A 29 26.12 11.73 8.28
C LYS A 29 25.62 12.00 6.86
N PRO A 30 24.58 11.32 6.34
CA PRO A 30 23.91 11.81 5.17
C PRO A 30 23.16 13.06 5.62
N SER A 31 23.80 14.20 5.34
CA SER A 31 23.21 15.52 5.23
C SER A 31 21.83 15.36 4.57
N LEU A 32 20.84 15.99 5.20
CA LEU A 32 19.48 16.19 4.70
C LEU A 32 19.54 16.94 3.36
N SER A 33 19.94 16.22 2.31
CA SER A 33 19.92 16.71 0.95
C SER A 33 18.45 16.70 0.55
N LYS A 34 17.94 17.91 0.35
CA LYS A 34 16.73 18.17 -0.41
C LYS A 34 16.85 17.45 -1.74
N VAL A 35 16.35 16.22 -1.80
CA VAL A 35 16.02 15.59 -3.07
C VAL A 35 14.75 16.28 -3.52
N HIS A 36 14.93 17.33 -4.31
CA HIS A 36 13.88 17.88 -5.17
C HIS A 36 13.68 16.81 -6.26
N ASP A 37 12.95 15.76 -5.92
CA ASP A 37 12.74 14.63 -6.83
C ASP A 37 11.56 14.94 -7.73
N GLU A 38 11.84 14.97 -9.02
CA GLU A 38 10.92 15.17 -10.14
C GLU A 38 9.92 14.00 -10.32
N SER A 39 9.74 13.19 -9.27
CA SER A 39 8.82 12.06 -9.14
C SER A 39 7.76 12.26 -8.03
N THR A 40 7.83 13.38 -7.31
CA THR A 40 6.80 13.76 -6.34
C THR A 40 5.56 14.22 -7.09
N ILE A 41 4.63 13.29 -7.36
CA ILE A 41 3.23 13.67 -7.60
C ILE A 41 2.89 14.69 -6.52
N ASP A 42 2.58 15.93 -6.93
CA ASP A 42 2.24 16.96 -5.96
C ASP A 42 1.00 16.50 -5.19
N LEU A 43 1.27 16.05 -3.97
CA LEU A 43 0.26 15.49 -3.09
C LEU A 43 -0.77 16.55 -2.74
N VAL A 44 -0.33 17.81 -2.65
CA VAL A 44 -1.18 18.97 -2.41
C VAL A 44 -2.09 19.18 -3.61
N GLN A 45 -1.55 19.15 -4.83
CA GLN A 45 -2.37 19.21 -6.05
C GLN A 45 -3.39 18.06 -6.11
N SER A 46 -2.98 16.83 -5.79
CA SER A 46 -3.89 15.69 -5.76
C SER A 46 -5.03 15.88 -4.76
N LEU A 47 -4.76 16.48 -3.61
CA LEU A 47 -5.76 16.76 -2.59
C LEU A 47 -6.73 17.87 -3.02
N VAL A 48 -6.23 18.93 -3.66
CA VAL A 48 -7.06 20.00 -4.24
C VAL A 48 -7.95 19.45 -5.36
N GLU A 49 -7.43 18.55 -6.20
CA GLU A 49 -8.21 17.86 -7.24
C GLU A 49 -9.30 16.98 -6.61
N CYS A 50 -8.95 16.20 -5.59
CA CYS A 50 -9.91 15.39 -4.85
C CYS A 50 -11.01 16.23 -4.20
N GLN A 51 -10.69 17.41 -3.63
CA GLN A 51 -11.69 18.32 -3.07
C GLN A 51 -12.72 18.77 -4.10
N LYS A 52 -12.29 19.10 -5.33
CA LYS A 52 -13.19 19.49 -6.42
C LYS A 52 -14.10 18.33 -6.84
N ILE A 53 -13.56 17.12 -6.87
CA ILE A 53 -14.33 15.91 -7.18
C ILE A 53 -15.34 15.63 -6.07
N SER A 54 -14.96 15.78 -4.79
CA SER A 54 -15.88 15.65 -3.66
C SER A 54 -17.04 16.63 -3.74
N GLN A 55 -16.79 17.86 -4.21
CA GLN A 55 -17.86 18.81 -4.46
C GLN A 55 -18.88 18.28 -5.48
N LEU A 56 -18.44 17.64 -6.57
CA LEU A 56 -19.34 17.03 -7.56
C LEU A 56 -20.18 15.89 -6.95
N ILE A 57 -19.60 15.13 -6.02
CA ILE A 57 -20.33 14.09 -5.27
C ILE A 57 -21.45 14.72 -4.44
N PHE A 58 -21.14 15.80 -3.70
CA PHE A 58 -22.13 16.50 -2.87
C PHE A 58 -23.20 17.23 -3.70
N GLU A 59 -22.87 17.67 -4.90
CA GLU A 59 -23.82 18.20 -5.90
C GLU A 59 -24.65 17.10 -6.59
N ASN A 60 -24.52 15.84 -6.17
CA ASN A 60 -25.19 14.67 -6.75
C ASN A 60 -24.84 14.42 -8.23
N ARG A 61 -23.67 14.89 -8.68
CA ARG A 61 -23.14 14.70 -10.05
C ARG A 61 -22.16 13.52 -10.12
N LEU A 62 -22.60 12.37 -9.63
CA LEU A 62 -21.76 11.17 -9.45
C LEU A 62 -21.15 10.67 -10.77
N ASN A 63 -21.89 10.73 -11.88
CA ASN A 63 -21.38 10.34 -13.20
C ASN A 63 -20.20 11.20 -13.68
N GLU A 64 -20.18 12.48 -13.30
CA GLU A 64 -19.08 13.38 -13.64
C GLU A 64 -17.88 13.18 -12.72
N ALA A 65 -18.14 12.99 -11.42
CA ALA A 65 -17.12 12.63 -10.46
C ALA A 65 -16.40 11.34 -10.87
N LEU A 66 -17.15 10.30 -11.29
CA LEU A 66 -16.62 9.02 -11.72
C LEU A 66 -15.71 9.13 -12.96
N ARG A 67 -16.13 9.90 -13.98
CA ARG A 67 -15.30 10.10 -15.18
C ARG A 67 -13.98 10.79 -14.83
N LYS A 68 -14.00 11.76 -13.92
CA LYS A 68 -12.80 12.47 -13.48
C LYS A 68 -11.88 11.58 -12.66
N THR A 69 -12.41 10.82 -11.70
CA THR A 69 -11.58 9.94 -10.85
C THR A 69 -11.02 8.75 -11.61
N LYS A 70 -11.79 8.11 -12.51
CA LYS A 70 -11.32 6.96 -13.29
C LYS A 70 -10.11 7.31 -14.16
N ALA A 71 -10.06 8.53 -14.72
CA ALA A 71 -8.91 9.00 -15.49
C ALA A 71 -7.65 9.23 -14.64
N GLN A 72 -7.80 9.33 -13.32
CA GLN A 72 -6.74 9.73 -12.38
C GLN A 72 -6.47 8.68 -11.29
N GLU A 73 -7.09 7.50 -11.36
CA GLU A 73 -7.08 6.51 -10.25
C GLU A 73 -5.67 6.06 -9.87
N ASN A 74 -4.76 5.97 -10.85
CA ASN A 74 -3.38 5.55 -10.65
C ASN A 74 -2.43 6.70 -10.28
N ARG A 75 -2.93 7.94 -10.25
CA ARG A 75 -2.10 9.15 -10.08
C ARG A 75 -1.68 9.37 -8.63
N SER A 76 -2.54 9.05 -7.66
CA SER A 76 -2.17 9.09 -6.24
C SER A 76 -3.10 8.24 -5.40
N LEU A 77 -2.67 7.91 -4.17
CA LEU A 77 -3.50 7.19 -3.20
C LEU A 77 -4.85 7.88 -2.96
N TYR A 78 -4.87 9.22 -2.95
CA TYR A 78 -6.09 9.99 -2.75
C TYR A 78 -7.09 9.83 -3.90
N HIS A 79 -6.61 9.83 -5.17
CA HIS A 79 -7.48 9.59 -6.31
C HIS A 79 -8.05 8.17 -6.32
N SER A 80 -7.20 7.18 -5.99
CA SER A 80 -7.58 5.78 -5.87
C SER A 80 -8.67 5.58 -4.79
N LEU A 81 -8.47 6.18 -3.62
CA LEU A 81 -9.45 6.16 -2.52
C LEU A 81 -10.77 6.83 -2.91
N LEU A 82 -10.71 8.01 -3.53
CA LEU A 82 -11.90 8.74 -3.95
C LEU A 82 -12.67 7.99 -5.05
N HIS A 83 -11.96 7.37 -6.00
CA HIS A 83 -12.56 6.50 -7.01
C HIS A 83 -13.31 5.33 -6.36
N SER A 84 -12.67 4.61 -5.43
CA SER A 84 -13.32 3.48 -4.74
C SER A 84 -14.57 3.90 -3.95
N SER A 85 -14.57 5.11 -3.39
CA SER A 85 -15.70 5.67 -2.66
C SER A 85 -16.87 6.02 -3.59
N ILE A 86 -16.60 6.58 -4.78
CA ILE A 86 -17.63 6.86 -5.80
C ILE A 86 -18.22 5.56 -6.34
N SER A 87 -17.39 4.57 -6.64
CA SER A 87 -17.85 3.25 -7.08
C SER A 87 -18.73 2.59 -6.03
N PHE A 88 -18.38 2.70 -4.73
CA PHE A 88 -19.23 2.22 -3.64
C PHE A 88 -20.60 2.90 -3.61
N MET A 89 -20.64 4.23 -3.77
CA MET A 89 -21.93 4.95 -3.88
C MET A 89 -22.73 4.47 -5.09
N GLN A 90 -22.08 4.24 -6.24
CA GLN A 90 -22.75 3.71 -7.43
C GLN A 90 -23.34 2.31 -7.18
N ALA A 91 -22.56 1.39 -6.62
CA ALA A 91 -23.02 0.06 -6.26
C ALA A 91 -24.17 0.09 -5.24
N GLY A 92 -24.13 1.01 -4.27
CA GLY A 92 -25.21 1.18 -3.29
C GLY A 92 -26.49 1.81 -3.85
N MET A 93 -26.41 2.55 -4.96
CA MET A 93 -27.59 3.11 -5.62
C MET A 93 -28.24 2.11 -6.59
N THR A 94 -27.42 1.34 -7.31
CA THR A 94 -27.91 0.42 -8.34
C THR A 94 -28.13 -1.00 -7.84
N PHE A 95 -27.39 -1.41 -6.80
CA PHE A 95 -27.31 -2.79 -6.33
C PHE A 95 -27.01 -3.82 -7.43
N ASN A 96 -26.39 -3.39 -8.52
CA ASN A 96 -26.01 -4.28 -9.62
C ASN A 96 -24.76 -5.08 -9.23
N GLN A 97 -24.75 -6.36 -9.57
CA GLN A 97 -23.61 -7.24 -9.31
C GLN A 97 -22.32 -6.73 -9.97
N ASP A 98 -22.42 -6.18 -11.18
CA ASP A 98 -21.27 -5.64 -11.92
C ASP A 98 -20.67 -4.41 -11.22
N ASP A 99 -21.52 -3.52 -10.68
CA ASP A 99 -21.08 -2.33 -9.94
C ASP A 99 -20.45 -2.72 -8.58
N ILE A 100 -20.98 -3.77 -7.94
CA ILE A 100 -20.42 -4.34 -6.70
C ILE A 100 -19.03 -4.91 -6.96
N GLU A 101 -18.86 -5.72 -8.00
CA GLU A 101 -17.56 -6.30 -8.36
C GLU A 101 -16.55 -5.21 -8.75
N ALA A 102 -16.97 -4.21 -9.53
CA ALA A 102 -16.13 -3.06 -9.85
C ALA A 102 -15.66 -2.30 -8.59
N THR A 103 -16.53 -2.17 -7.58
CA THR A 103 -16.18 -1.56 -6.29
C THR A 103 -15.14 -2.40 -5.53
N ILE A 104 -15.30 -3.72 -5.50
CA ILE A 104 -14.33 -4.63 -4.86
C ILE A 104 -12.96 -4.49 -5.52
N GLN A 105 -12.92 -4.44 -6.86
CA GLN A 105 -11.67 -4.24 -7.60
C GLN A 105 -11.03 -2.88 -7.28
N ALA A 106 -11.81 -1.80 -7.23
CA ALA A 106 -11.31 -0.48 -6.87
C ALA A 106 -10.74 -0.46 -5.44
N LEU A 107 -11.41 -1.08 -4.47
CA LEU A 107 -10.93 -1.17 -3.07
C LEU A 107 -9.63 -1.98 -2.95
N ARG A 108 -9.52 -3.10 -3.69
CA ARG A 108 -8.28 -3.89 -3.76
C ARG A 108 -7.13 -3.06 -4.33
N HIS A 109 -7.40 -2.31 -5.40
CA HIS A 109 -6.42 -1.41 -6.00
C HIS A 109 -5.94 -0.33 -5.01
N THR A 110 -6.86 0.34 -4.30
CA THR A 110 -6.52 1.31 -3.24
C THR A 110 -5.68 0.69 -2.12
N THR A 111 -5.99 -0.54 -1.71
CA THR A 111 -5.23 -1.27 -0.67
C THR A 111 -3.81 -1.60 -1.13
N ASN A 112 -3.64 -1.97 -2.41
CA ASN A 112 -2.30 -2.21 -2.96
C ASN A 112 -1.51 -0.90 -3.06
N MET A 113 -2.18 0.20 -3.42
CA MET A 113 -1.57 1.53 -3.42
C MET A 113 -1.15 1.94 -2.00
N SER A 114 -1.98 1.75 -0.98
CA SER A 114 -1.64 2.14 0.40
C SER A 114 -0.42 1.38 0.92
N LYS A 115 -0.31 0.08 0.66
CA LYS A 115 0.87 -0.74 0.99
C LYS A 115 2.15 -0.22 0.35
N LYS A 116 2.08 0.33 -0.86
CA LYS A 116 3.24 0.95 -1.55
C LYS A 116 3.75 2.19 -0.80
N TYR A 117 2.87 2.92 -0.13
CA TYR A 117 3.20 4.14 0.60
C TYR A 117 3.36 3.92 2.11
N GLU A 118 3.14 2.69 2.61
CA GLU A 118 3.35 2.37 4.01
C GLU A 118 4.86 2.38 4.30
N PRO A 119 5.35 3.30 5.17
CA PRO A 119 6.74 3.22 5.59
C PRO A 119 6.92 1.91 6.34
N TYR A 120 7.92 1.11 5.97
CA TYR A 120 8.25 -0.13 6.70
C TYR A 120 8.43 0.18 8.20
N ARG A 121 7.54 -0.32 9.06
CA ARG A 121 7.58 -0.13 10.53
C ARG A 121 7.88 -1.45 11.25
N PRO A 122 9.15 -1.89 11.28
CA PRO A 122 9.54 -3.19 11.85
C PRO A 122 9.25 -3.33 13.36
N TRP A 123 9.07 -2.22 14.07
CA TRP A 123 8.81 -2.23 15.52
C TRP A 123 7.32 -2.34 15.88
N ILE A 124 6.39 -2.17 14.92
CA ILE A 124 4.94 -2.30 15.17
C ILE A 124 4.45 -3.74 14.89
N THR A 125 5.14 -4.48 14.03
CA THR A 125 4.82 -5.89 13.74
C THR A 125 5.20 -6.82 14.90
N PHE A 126 6.21 -6.46 15.70
CA PHE A 126 6.62 -7.25 16.87
C PHE A 126 5.55 -7.30 17.98
N SER A 127 4.70 -6.28 18.10
CA SER A 127 3.72 -6.16 19.19
C SER A 127 2.35 -6.80 18.91
N LEU A 128 2.08 -7.28 17.70
CA LEU A 128 0.79 -7.90 17.34
C LEU A 128 0.85 -9.43 17.14
N THR A 129 2.03 -10.05 17.16
CA THR A 129 2.17 -11.52 17.03
C THR A 129 2.58 -12.23 18.33
N SER A 130 2.84 -11.50 19.41
CA SER A 130 3.12 -12.11 20.72
C SER A 130 1.83 -12.61 21.35
N LYS A 131 1.38 -13.81 20.95
CA LYS A 131 0.40 -14.57 21.74
C LYS A 131 1.00 -14.79 23.15
N PRO A 132 0.27 -14.56 24.25
CA PRO A 132 0.75 -14.98 25.55
C PRO A 132 0.83 -16.51 25.54
N VAL A 133 2.05 -17.04 25.67
CA VAL A 133 2.26 -18.44 26.04
C VAL A 133 1.67 -18.60 27.44
N MET A 134 0.51 -19.25 27.54
CA MET A 134 0.03 -19.79 28.80
C MET A 134 0.84 -21.06 29.07
N THR A 135 1.82 -20.97 29.96
CA THR A 135 2.46 -22.13 30.58
C THR A 135 1.48 -22.75 31.58
N GLU A 136 1.08 -24.01 31.35
CA GLU A 136 0.49 -24.89 32.36
C GLU A 136 1.53 -25.31 33.42
#